data_AF-A0A9E4L1N9-F1
#
_entry.id   AF-A0A9E4L1N9-F1
#
_cell.length_a   1.000
_cell.length_b   1.000
_cell.length_c   1.000
_cell.angle_alpha   90.00
_cell.angle_beta   90.00
_cell.angle_gamma   90.00
#
_symmetry.space_group_name_H-M   'P 1'
#
loop_
_entity.id
_entity.type
_entity.pdbx_description
1 polymer ?
#
loop_
_entity_poly.entity_id
_entity_poly.type
_entity_poly.pdbx_seq_one_letter_code
_entity_poly.pdbx_strand_id
1 'polypeptide(L)'
;MQRCHPVLVALHWLMALMILIALAAALGAGLFPIVFADAAETLPEELSGLPQRAVHGWTGTALLALIILDVSATVYRQPVLKDGLLRHMWFGARS
;
A
#
# COMPACT_ATOMS: atom_id res chain seq x y z
N MET A 1 -5.64 24.15 10.93
CA MET A 1 -4.92 23.01 11.55
C MET A 1 -5.10 21.80 10.66
N GLN A 2 -4.04 21.42 9.96
CA GLN A 2 -4.04 20.39 8.92
C GLN A 2 -4.54 19.07 9.52
N ARG A 3 -5.77 18.67 9.19
CA ARG A 3 -6.29 17.37 9.59
C ARG A 3 -5.55 16.36 8.74
N CYS A 4 -4.43 15.82 9.24
CA CYS A 4 -3.86 14.60 8.70
C CYS A 4 -5.01 13.59 8.64
N HIS A 5 -5.43 13.23 7.43
CA HIS A 5 -6.53 12.30 7.25
C HIS A 5 -6.09 10.98 7.89
N PRO A 6 -6.77 10.50 8.94
CA PRO A 6 -6.29 9.36 9.73
C PRO A 6 -6.11 8.10 8.86
N VAL A 7 -6.87 8.00 7.76
CA VAL A 7 -6.73 6.94 6.75
C VAL A 7 -5.38 7.01 6.02
N LEU A 8 -4.91 8.21 5.64
CA LEU A 8 -3.60 8.35 4.98
C LEU A 8 -2.46 7.97 5.92
N VAL A 9 -2.55 8.36 7.20
CA VAL A 9 -1.54 8.00 8.21
C VAL A 9 -1.52 6.49 8.42
N ALA A 10 -2.69 5.85 8.53
CA ALA A 10 -2.80 4.40 8.65
C ALA A 10 -2.21 3.70 7.42
N LEU A 11 -2.55 4.14 6.21
CA LEU A 11 -2.03 3.59 4.96
C LEU A 11 -0.49 3.69 4.90
N HIS A 12 0.06 4.84 5.31
CA HIS A 12 1.50 5.08 5.28
C HIS A 12 2.27 4.13 6.21
N TRP A 13 1.80 3.93 7.44
CA TRP A 13 2.41 2.98 8.38
C TRP A 13 2.21 1.52 7.95
N LEU A 14 1.06 1.17 7.39
CA LEU A 14 0.82 -0.17 6.85
C LEU A 14 1.74 -0.48 5.67
N MET A 15 1.98 0.50 4.80
CA MET A 15 2.95 0.39 3.70
C MET A 15 4.37 0.21 4.22
N ALA A 16 4.79 1.01 5.21
CA ALA A 16 6.10 0.86 5.83
C ALA A 16 6.27 -0.55 6.44
N LEU A 17 5.24 -1.05 7.13
CA LEU A 17 5.22 -2.42 7.65
C LEU A 17 5.33 -3.47 6.54
N MET A 18 4.64 -3.27 5.40
CA MET A 18 4.74 -4.18 4.25
C MET A 18 6.13 -4.26 3.65
N ILE A 19 6.81 -3.13 3.55
CA ILE A 19 8.18 -3.08 3.05
C ILE A 19 9.11 -3.87 3.99
N LEU A 20 8.95 -3.72 5.31
CA LEU A 20 9.74 -4.46 6.30
C LEU A 20 9.52 -5.97 6.23
N ILE A 21 8.26 -6.41 6.09
CA ILE A 21 7.92 -7.84 5.96
C ILE A 21 8.48 -8.41 4.65
N ALA A 22 8.39 -7.67 3.53
CA ALA A 22 8.96 -8.10 2.26
C ALA A 22 10.49 -8.24 2.35
N LEU A 23 11.17 -7.28 3.01
CA LEU A 23 12.61 -7.36 3.23
C LEU A 23 12.99 -8.55 4.11
N ALA A 24 12.26 -8.79 5.20
CA ALA A 24 12.47 -9.94 6.06
C ALA A 24 12.23 -11.28 5.34
N ALA A 25 11.24 -11.34 4.45
CA ALA A 25 10.99 -12.51 3.61
C ALA A 25 12.14 -12.74 2.60
N ALA A 26 12.65 -11.68 1.98
CA ALA A 26 13.78 -11.76 1.05
C ALA A 26 15.07 -12.24 1.74
N LEU A 27 15.32 -11.78 2.96
CA LEU A 27 16.44 -12.25 3.78
C LEU A 27 16.24 -13.72 4.23
N GLY A 28 15.05 -14.06 4.69
CA GLY A 28 14.73 -15.42 5.15
C GLY A 28 14.73 -16.48 4.04
N ALA A 29 14.38 -16.09 2.81
CA ALA A 29 14.40 -16.96 1.64
C ALA A 29 15.77 -17.02 0.93
N GLY A 30 16.79 -16.31 1.43
CA GLY A 30 18.10 -16.26 0.78
C GLY A 30 18.08 -15.61 -0.60
N LEU A 31 17.14 -14.69 -0.88
CA LEU A 31 16.95 -14.11 -2.21
C LEU A 31 18.18 -13.32 -2.69
N PHE A 32 18.82 -12.57 -1.79
CA PHE A 32 19.96 -11.71 -2.13
C PHE A 32 21.18 -12.47 -2.67
N PRO A 33 21.70 -13.53 -2.02
CA PRO A 33 22.83 -14.28 -2.59
C PRO A 33 22.49 -14.96 -3.92
N ILE A 34 21.25 -15.41 -4.13
CA ILE A 34 20.80 -15.99 -5.40
C ILE A 34 20.86 -14.94 -6.52
N VAL A 35 20.34 -13.73 -6.28
CA VAL A 35 20.26 -12.67 -7.31
C VAL A 35 21.59 -11.95 -7.53
N PHE A 36 22.35 -11.70 -6.46
CA PHE A 36 23.52 -10.81 -6.50
C PHE A 36 24.88 -11.53 -6.41
N ALA A 37 24.91 -12.80 -5.99
CA ALA A 37 26.15 -13.57 -5.81
C ALA A 37 26.23 -14.83 -6.68
N ASP A 38 25.32 -15.01 -7.64
CA ASP A 38 25.24 -16.17 -8.54
C ASP A 38 25.30 -17.51 -7.77
N ALA A 39 24.66 -17.54 -6.61
CA ALA A 39 24.60 -18.77 -5.83
C ALA A 39 23.91 -19.85 -6.66
N ALA A 40 24.55 -21.02 -6.79
CA ALA A 40 23.98 -22.18 -7.49
C ALA A 40 22.73 -22.75 -6.79
N GLU A 41 22.36 -22.19 -5.64
CA GLU A 41 21.13 -22.51 -4.91
C GLU A 41 19.92 -21.89 -5.61
N THR A 42 18.90 -22.72 -5.81
CA THR A 42 17.60 -22.27 -6.29
C THR A 42 16.74 -21.80 -5.12
N LEU A 43 15.79 -20.91 -5.40
CA LEU A 43 14.75 -20.54 -4.45
C LEU A 43 14.12 -21.79 -3.81
N PRO A 44 13.80 -21.78 -2.50
CA PRO A 44 13.12 -22.90 -1.86
C PRO A 44 11.85 -23.25 -2.64
N GLU A 45 11.59 -24.53 -2.89
CA GLU A 45 10.35 -24.99 -3.57
C GLU A 45 9.10 -24.48 -2.84
N GLU A 46 9.19 -24.37 -1.51
CA GLU A 46 8.08 -23.96 -0.65
C GLU A 46 8.41 -22.70 0.15
N LEU A 47 7.81 -21.57 -0.24
CA LEU A 47 7.77 -20.34 0.57
C LEU A 47 6.60 -20.35 1.57
N SER A 48 5.75 -21.37 1.55
CA SER A 48 4.57 -21.50 2.40
C SER A 48 4.94 -21.69 3.88
N GLY A 49 6.09 -22.29 4.17
CA GLY A 49 6.64 -22.45 5.53
C GLY A 49 7.18 -21.16 6.15
N LEU A 50 7.35 -20.09 5.36
CA LEU A 50 7.83 -18.81 5.86
C LEU A 50 6.67 -18.06 6.54
N PRO A 51 6.70 -17.81 7.86
CA PRO A 51 5.64 -17.07 8.53
C PRO A 51 5.43 -15.67 7.92
N GLN A 52 6.49 -15.08 7.36
CA GLN A 52 6.46 -13.80 6.66
C GLN A 52 5.48 -13.79 5.49
N ARG A 53 5.28 -14.92 4.78
CA ARG A 53 4.35 -15.01 3.65
C ARG A 53 2.89 -14.95 4.11
N ALA A 54 2.56 -15.61 5.23
CA ALA A 54 1.23 -15.53 5.81
C ALA A 54 0.93 -14.09 6.28
N VAL A 55 1.89 -13.46 6.98
CA VAL A 55 1.76 -12.07 7.42
C VAL A 55 1.65 -11.12 6.22
N HIS A 56 2.41 -11.34 5.14
CA HIS A 56 2.31 -10.56 3.90
C HIS A 56 0.89 -10.58 3.31
N GLY A 57 0.27 -11.75 3.24
CA GLY A 57 -1.11 -11.90 2.74
C GLY A 57 -2.13 -11.11 3.58
N TRP A 58 -2.00 -11.16 4.91
CA TRP A 58 -2.92 -10.47 5.81
C TRP A 58 -2.77 -8.95 5.74
N THR A 59 -1.53 -8.45 5.77
CA THR A 59 -1.28 -7.01 5.68
C THR A 59 -1.65 -6.48 4.29
N GLY A 60 -1.40 -7.23 3.22
CA GLY A 60 -1.81 -6.86 1.86
C GLY A 60 -3.34 -6.76 1.72
N THR A 61 -4.07 -7.70 2.32
CA THR A 61 -5.55 -7.67 2.36
C THR A 61 -6.05 -6.45 3.13
N ALA A 62 -5.46 -6.15 4.29
CA ALA A 62 -5.79 -4.95 5.06
C ALA A 62 -5.52 -3.67 4.26
N LEU A 63 -4.40 -3.60 3.55
CA LEU A 63 -4.06 -2.47 2.70
C LEU A 63 -5.09 -2.27 1.57
N LEU A 64 -5.44 -3.34 0.87
CA LEU A 64 -6.45 -3.32 -0.19
C LEU A 64 -7.80 -2.84 0.35
N ALA A 65 -8.22 -3.34 1.52
CA ALA A 65 -9.46 -2.90 2.16
C ALA A 65 -9.44 -1.40 2.49
N LEU A 66 -8.32 -0.88 3.01
CA LEU A 66 -8.17 0.56 3.28
C LEU A 66 -8.18 1.39 2.00
N ILE A 67 -7.55 0.93 0.92
CA ILE A 67 -7.58 1.60 -0.39
C ILE A 67 -9.01 1.65 -0.91
N ILE A 68 -9.75 0.54 -0.87
CA ILE A 68 -11.15 0.49 -1.29
C ILE A 68 -12.00 1.47 -0.46
N LEU A 69 -11.79 1.51 0.86
CA LEU A 69 -12.49 2.43 1.74
C LEU A 69 -12.19 3.90 1.41
N ASP A 70 -10.92 4.23 1.14
CA ASP A 70 -10.49 5.59 0.78
C ASP A 70 -11.07 6.04 -0.57
N VAL A 71 -10.99 5.17 -1.59
CA VAL A 71 -11.61 5.40 -2.90
C VAL A 71 -13.13 5.54 -2.77
N SER A 72 -13.77 4.69 -1.97
CA SER A 72 -15.23 4.79 -1.73
C SER A 72 -15.59 6.09 -1.03
N ALA A 73 -14.79 6.53 -0.06
CA ALA A 73 -15.02 7.80 0.65
C ALA A 73 -14.84 9.02 -0.25
N THR A 74 -13.90 8.99 -1.20
CA THR A 74 -13.70 10.07 -2.18
C THR A 74 -14.78 10.06 -3.25
N VAL A 75 -15.16 8.88 -3.78
CA VAL A 75 -16.29 8.72 -4.71
C VAL A 75 -17.62 9.12 -4.06
N TYR A 76 -17.77 8.94 -2.75
CA TYR A 76 -18.93 9.45 -2.03
C TYR A 76 -18.87 10.97 -1.86
N ARG A 77 -17.75 11.52 -1.36
CA ARG A 77 -17.64 12.97 -1.09
C ARG A 77 -17.70 13.83 -2.36
N GLN A 78 -17.05 13.40 -3.43
CA GLN A 78 -16.83 14.24 -4.60
C GLN A 78 -18.14 14.65 -5.33
N PRO A 79 -19.10 13.75 -5.61
CA PRO A 79 -20.41 14.11 -6.15
C PRO A 79 -21.50 14.35 -5.08
N VAL A 80 -21.50 13.64 -3.94
CA VAL A 80 -22.59 13.73 -2.95
C VAL A 80 -22.41 14.93 -2.02
N LEU A 81 -21.18 15.17 -1.52
CA LEU A 81 -20.89 16.36 -0.69
C LEU A 81 -20.59 17.61 -1.53
N LYS A 82 -20.50 17.47 -2.85
CA LYS A 82 -20.20 18.56 -3.79
C LYS A 82 -18.98 19.35 -3.34
N ASP A 83 -17.92 18.66 -2.92
CA ASP A 83 -16.63 19.27 -2.63
C ASP A 83 -16.17 19.98 -3.92
N GLY A 84 -16.46 21.28 -4.00
CA GLY A 84 -16.35 22.13 -5.19
C GLY A 84 -14.91 22.45 -5.57
N LEU A 85 -14.02 21.47 -5.44
CA LEU A 85 -12.59 21.56 -5.73
C LEU A 85 -12.35 21.90 -7.21
N LEU A 86 -13.14 21.31 -8.11
CA LEU A 86 -13.14 21.64 -9.54
C LEU A 86 -13.81 23.00 -9.83
N ARG A 87 -14.67 23.50 -8.93
CA ARG A 87 -15.36 24.78 -9.09
C ARG A 87 -14.42 25.99 -8.94
N HIS A 88 -13.24 25.80 -8.34
CA HIS A 88 -12.20 26.83 -8.21
C HIS A 88 -11.15 26.78 -9.33
N MET A 89 -11.02 25.66 -10.06
CA MET A 89 -10.15 25.57 -11.25
C MET A 89 -10.90 25.87 -12.55
N TRP A 90 -12.24 25.91 -12.49
CA TRP A 90 -13.05 26.25 -13.63
C TRP A 90 -12.89 27.73 -13.95
N PHE A 91 -12.40 28.02 -15.16
CA PHE A 91 -12.26 29.36 -15.68
C PHE A 91 -13.64 30.04 -15.73
N GLY A 92 -13.93 30.83 -14.71
CA GLY A 92 -14.99 31.82 -14.77
C GLY A 92 -14.70 32.77 -15.92
N ALA A 93 -15.69 32.97 -16.80
CA ALA A 93 -15.68 34.04 -17.76
C ALA A 93 -15.54 35.36 -17.00
N ARG A 94 -14.43 36.06 -17.25
CA ARG A 94 -14.29 37.47 -16.94
C ARG A 94 -15.00 38.22 -18.06
N SER A 95 -16.28 38.55 -17.86
CA SER A 95 -16.96 39.61 -18.61
C SER A 95 -18.12 40.14 -17.78
#